data_AF-A0A8J8AN73-F1
#
_entry.id   AF-A0A8J8AN73-F1
#
_cell.length_a   1.000
_cell.length_b   1.000
_cell.length_c   1.000
_cell.angle_alpha   90.00
_cell.angle_beta   90.00
_cell.angle_gamma   90.00
#
_symmetry.space_group_name_H-M   'P 1'
#
loop_
_entity.id
_entity.type
_entity.pdbx_description
1 polymer ?
#
loop_
_entity_poly.entity_id
_entity_poly.type
_entity_poly.pdbx_seq_one_letter_code
_entity_poly.pdbx_strand_id
1 'polypeptide(L)'
;MPLTLTGTRELLVRLGHSPKRFLGQNYLIDGNIVRKSVELGAVAPGETVVEIGPGLGTLTSALLAAGASVWAVEKDATMAAHLRATLATEHPGRLHLIEEDAVAHPIADLPAERTAAFKIVANLPYAISTPWMDAVLGGPLPQRMVLMLQQEAAQRYVAEPGTKQFGAISIFVQSAFLAERGHKVPASCFYPAPDVESCLLNLVRRPEPFVFAPAVKRLIRECFQQRRKQIGALLRHKLPDGGAGWIAGLAAVGLDARARPEEIPVAQWQVLQT
;
A
#
# COMPACT_ATOMS: atom_id res chain seq x y z
N MET A 1 7.46 -22.88 8.29
CA MET A 1 7.16 -22.11 9.52
C MET A 1 7.85 -20.75 9.43
N PRO A 2 7.25 -19.68 9.95
CA PRO A 2 7.84 -18.34 9.89
C PRO A 2 9.21 -18.29 10.61
N LEU A 3 10.15 -17.52 10.08
CA LEU A 3 11.51 -17.45 10.64
C LEU A 3 11.48 -16.83 12.03
N THR A 4 12.10 -17.48 13.00
CA THR A 4 12.33 -16.91 14.34
C THR A 4 13.49 -15.91 14.29
N LEU A 5 13.71 -15.13 15.35
CA LEU A 5 14.88 -14.24 15.45
C LEU A 5 16.20 -14.98 15.18
N THR A 6 16.38 -16.15 15.79
CA THR A 6 17.57 -16.99 15.61
C THR A 6 17.70 -17.44 14.16
N GLY A 7 16.62 -18.02 13.59
CA GLY A 7 16.62 -18.49 12.21
C GLY A 7 16.89 -17.38 11.19
N THR A 8 16.34 -16.18 11.42
CA THR A 8 16.59 -15.00 10.60
C THR A 8 18.06 -14.58 10.64
N ARG A 9 18.67 -14.52 11.82
CA ARG A 9 20.09 -14.15 11.96
C ARG A 9 21.01 -15.17 11.30
N GLU A 10 20.78 -16.46 11.53
CA GLU A 10 21.55 -17.54 10.90
C GLU A 10 21.44 -17.50 9.38
N LEU A 11 20.24 -17.29 8.85
CA LEU A 11 20.03 -17.18 7.42
C LEU A 11 20.77 -15.98 6.82
N LEU A 12 20.70 -14.81 7.46
CA LEU A 12 21.44 -13.63 7.02
C LEU A 12 22.96 -13.87 7.00
N VAL A 13 23.51 -14.53 8.01
CA VAL A 13 24.93 -14.91 8.05
C VAL A 13 25.27 -15.87 6.92
N ARG A 14 24.46 -16.91 6.67
CA ARG A 14 24.68 -17.85 5.55
C ARG A 14 24.64 -17.16 4.19
N LEU A 15 23.79 -16.16 4.03
CA LEU A 15 23.68 -15.37 2.80
C LEU A 15 24.79 -14.30 2.68
N GLY A 16 25.63 -14.12 3.71
CA GLY A 16 26.60 -13.03 3.75
C GLY A 16 25.94 -11.64 3.71
N HIS A 17 24.69 -11.54 4.16
CA HIS A 17 23.86 -10.34 3.99
C HIS A 17 23.69 -9.59 5.31
N SER A 18 23.83 -8.27 5.24
CA SER A 18 23.48 -7.36 6.34
C SER A 18 22.24 -6.54 5.95
N PRO A 19 21.25 -6.38 6.85
CA PRO A 19 20.05 -5.60 6.56
C PRO A 19 20.38 -4.18 6.08
N LYS A 20 19.88 -3.81 4.89
CA LYS A 20 20.12 -2.52 4.26
C LYS A 20 19.04 -1.51 4.67
N ARG A 21 19.40 -0.57 5.55
CA ARG A 21 18.48 0.48 6.04
C ARG A 21 17.86 1.31 4.92
N PHE A 22 18.62 1.64 3.88
CA PHE A 22 18.13 2.43 2.74
C PHE A 22 17.08 1.68 1.89
N LEU A 23 17.02 0.35 1.98
CA LEU A 23 15.96 -0.48 1.38
C LEU A 23 14.79 -0.73 2.35
N GLY A 24 14.86 -0.23 3.58
CA GLY A 24 13.83 -0.47 4.59
C GLY A 24 13.71 -1.93 5.01
N GLN A 25 14.82 -2.69 5.01
CA GLN A 25 14.82 -4.11 5.37
C GLN A 25 14.60 -4.31 6.88
N ASN A 26 13.35 -4.60 7.24
CA ASN A 26 12.92 -5.06 8.56
C ASN A 26 12.16 -6.39 8.36
N TYR A 27 12.81 -7.51 8.67
CA TYR A 27 12.24 -8.84 8.43
C TYR A 27 11.26 -9.22 9.53
N LEU A 28 10.08 -9.70 9.15
CA LEU A 28 9.07 -10.16 10.10
C LEU A 28 9.54 -11.47 10.75
N ILE A 29 9.58 -11.51 12.07
CA ILE A 29 10.04 -12.67 12.87
C ILE A 29 8.97 -13.25 13.79
N ASP A 30 7.75 -12.70 13.74
CA ASP A 30 6.61 -13.16 14.54
C ASP A 30 5.62 -13.93 13.67
N GLY A 31 5.46 -15.22 13.98
CA GLY A 31 4.57 -16.10 13.24
C GLY A 31 3.09 -15.84 13.43
N ASN A 32 2.66 -15.22 14.55
CA ASN A 32 1.28 -14.82 14.75
C ASN A 32 0.93 -13.68 13.78
N ILE A 33 1.84 -12.71 13.62
CA ILE A 33 1.64 -11.59 12.71
C ILE A 33 1.61 -12.08 11.26
N VAL A 34 2.47 -13.02 10.88
CA VAL A 34 2.42 -13.66 9.55
C VAL A 34 1.05 -14.31 9.31
N ARG A 35 0.57 -15.14 10.24
CA ARG A 35 -0.76 -15.76 10.13
C ARG A 35 -1.87 -14.70 10.03
N LYS A 36 -1.77 -13.64 10.84
CA LYS A 36 -2.73 -12.54 10.83
C LYS A 36 -2.79 -11.84 9.47
N SER A 37 -1.66 -11.65 8.81
CA SER A 37 -1.60 -11.07 7.46
C SER A 37 -2.37 -11.92 6.43
N VAL A 38 -2.16 -13.25 6.47
CA VAL A 38 -2.85 -14.21 5.58
C VAL A 38 -4.35 -14.24 5.87
N GLU A 39 -4.73 -14.28 7.16
CA GLU A 39 -6.12 -14.27 7.63
C GLU A 39 -6.88 -13.00 7.20
N LEU A 40 -6.31 -11.81 7.47
CA LEU A 40 -6.91 -10.54 7.05
C LEU A 40 -7.01 -10.47 5.52
N GLY A 41 -6.01 -11.02 4.82
CA GLY A 41 -6.02 -11.14 3.36
C GLY A 41 -7.13 -12.04 2.84
N ALA A 42 -7.77 -12.83 3.72
CA ALA A 42 -8.70 -13.90 3.36
C ALA A 42 -8.15 -14.75 2.21
N VAL A 43 -6.86 -15.08 2.28
CA VAL A 43 -6.17 -15.82 1.23
C VAL A 43 -6.71 -17.24 1.21
N ALA A 44 -7.22 -17.66 0.05
CA ALA A 44 -7.73 -19.00 -0.19
C ALA A 44 -6.86 -19.75 -1.21
N PRO A 45 -6.89 -21.10 -1.19
CA PRO A 45 -6.19 -21.90 -2.18
C PRO A 45 -6.58 -21.54 -3.62
N GLY A 46 -5.58 -21.44 -4.50
CA GLY A 46 -5.75 -21.12 -5.92
C GLY A 46 -5.85 -19.63 -6.24
N GLU A 47 -5.96 -18.76 -5.23
CA GLU A 47 -6.03 -17.32 -5.47
C GLU A 47 -4.68 -16.72 -5.87
N THR A 48 -4.73 -15.63 -6.64
CA THR A 48 -3.55 -14.84 -7.01
C THR A 48 -3.27 -13.80 -5.93
N VAL A 49 -2.06 -13.83 -5.36
CA VAL A 49 -1.61 -12.86 -4.37
C VAL A 49 -0.33 -12.19 -4.85
N VAL A 50 -0.31 -10.87 -4.83
CA VAL A 50 0.91 -10.08 -5.05
C VAL A 50 1.56 -9.78 -3.70
N GLU A 51 2.87 -9.97 -3.61
CA GLU A 51 3.71 -9.62 -2.47
C GLU A 51 4.79 -8.61 -2.88
N ILE A 52 4.98 -7.58 -2.08
CA ILE A 52 5.99 -6.53 -2.33
C ILE A 52 7.11 -6.66 -1.31
N GLY A 53 8.35 -6.79 -1.77
CA GLY A 53 9.51 -6.94 -0.90
C GLY A 53 9.46 -8.21 -0.05
N PRO A 54 9.41 -9.41 -0.65
CA PRO A 54 9.34 -10.68 0.07
C PRO A 54 10.53 -10.93 1.02
N GLY A 55 11.70 -10.31 0.76
CA GLY A 55 12.88 -10.41 1.61
C GLY A 55 13.34 -11.87 1.80
N LEU A 56 13.37 -12.33 3.04
CA LEU A 56 13.74 -13.71 3.40
C LEU A 56 12.60 -14.73 3.14
N GLY A 57 11.48 -14.32 2.56
CA GLY A 57 10.39 -15.22 2.19
C GLY A 57 9.49 -15.67 3.34
N THR A 58 9.53 -14.99 4.49
CA THR A 58 8.74 -15.40 5.68
C THR A 58 7.23 -15.31 5.41
N LEU A 59 6.78 -14.22 4.78
CA LEU A 59 5.38 -14.06 4.39
C LEU A 59 5.08 -14.86 3.11
N THR A 60 5.98 -14.84 2.13
CA THR A 60 5.90 -15.68 0.91
C THR A 60 5.63 -17.15 1.22
N SER A 61 6.38 -17.75 2.14
CA SER A 61 6.22 -19.15 2.56
C SER A 61 4.82 -19.40 3.14
N ALA A 62 4.28 -18.46 3.92
CA ALA A 62 2.94 -18.59 4.49
C ALA A 62 1.83 -18.45 3.43
N LEU A 63 2.00 -17.52 2.47
CA LEU A 63 1.09 -17.37 1.33
C LEU A 63 1.07 -18.64 0.45
N LEU A 64 2.24 -19.22 0.17
CA LEU A 64 2.38 -20.47 -0.57
C LEU A 64 1.77 -21.65 0.22
N ALA A 65 2.00 -21.72 1.53
CA ALA A 65 1.38 -22.74 2.39
C ALA A 65 -0.15 -22.63 2.43
N ALA A 66 -0.71 -21.42 2.32
CA ALA A 66 -2.15 -21.19 2.22
C ALA A 66 -2.76 -21.57 0.86
N GLY A 67 -1.95 -22.03 -0.10
CA GLY A 67 -2.43 -22.48 -1.41
C GLY A 67 -2.45 -21.40 -2.50
N ALA A 68 -1.92 -20.19 -2.25
CA ALA A 68 -1.92 -19.11 -3.24
C ALA A 68 -0.93 -19.32 -4.40
N SER A 69 -1.19 -18.68 -5.54
CA SER A 69 -0.19 -18.36 -6.56
C SER A 69 0.37 -16.97 -6.24
N VAL A 70 1.64 -16.91 -5.88
CA VAL A 70 2.30 -15.70 -5.36
C VAL A 70 3.12 -15.04 -6.47
N TRP A 71 2.87 -13.76 -6.69
CA TRP A 71 3.59 -12.88 -7.60
C TRP A 71 4.36 -11.86 -6.77
N ALA A 72 5.68 -11.92 -6.79
CA ALA A 72 6.53 -11.13 -5.92
C ALA A 72 7.49 -10.25 -6.70
N VAL A 73 7.69 -9.03 -6.20
CA VAL A 73 8.73 -8.11 -6.67
C VAL A 73 9.72 -7.84 -5.53
N GLU A 74 10.99 -8.15 -5.77
CA GLU A 74 12.08 -7.95 -4.82
C GLU A 74 13.18 -7.11 -5.45
N LYS A 75 13.58 -6.02 -4.78
CA LYS A 75 14.61 -5.11 -5.32
C LYS A 75 16.03 -5.57 -4.98
N ASP A 76 16.20 -6.32 -3.89
CA ASP A 76 17.50 -6.79 -3.43
C ASP A 76 17.89 -8.10 -4.12
N ALA A 77 18.90 -8.04 -4.99
CA ALA A 77 19.42 -9.19 -5.73
C ALA A 77 19.79 -10.41 -4.86
N THR A 78 20.32 -10.19 -3.65
CA THR A 78 20.67 -11.27 -2.72
C THR A 78 19.41 -11.97 -2.20
N MET A 79 18.38 -11.20 -1.85
CA MET A 79 17.10 -11.75 -1.43
C MET A 79 16.40 -12.47 -2.59
N ALA A 80 16.39 -11.88 -3.78
CA ALA A 80 15.81 -12.49 -4.96
C ALA A 80 16.48 -13.82 -5.31
N ALA A 81 17.83 -13.87 -5.31
CA ALA A 81 18.59 -15.10 -5.52
C ALA A 81 18.27 -16.17 -4.46
N HIS A 82 18.17 -15.78 -3.19
CA HIS A 82 17.78 -16.69 -2.11
C HIS A 82 16.40 -17.32 -2.35
N LEU A 83 15.40 -16.51 -2.71
CA LEU A 83 14.04 -16.98 -2.96
C LEU A 83 13.96 -17.91 -4.18
N ARG A 84 14.72 -17.62 -5.25
CA ARG A 84 14.84 -18.50 -6.44
C ARG A 84 15.41 -19.86 -6.06
N ALA A 85 16.49 -19.87 -5.28
CA ALA A 85 17.18 -21.09 -4.87
C ALA A 85 16.41 -21.93 -3.82
N THR A 86 15.37 -21.37 -3.20
CA THR A 86 14.60 -22.02 -2.14
C THR A 86 13.13 -22.14 -2.53
N LEU A 87 12.29 -21.18 -2.14
CA LEU A 87 10.83 -21.25 -2.28
C LEU A 87 10.37 -21.43 -3.73
N ALA A 88 11.05 -20.84 -4.72
CA ALA A 88 10.65 -21.02 -6.12
C ALA A 88 10.93 -22.45 -6.62
N THR A 89 11.99 -23.09 -6.09
CA THR A 89 12.35 -24.49 -6.39
C THR A 89 11.41 -25.46 -5.66
N GLU A 90 11.02 -25.15 -4.42
CA GLU A 90 10.07 -25.93 -3.60
C GLU A 90 8.62 -25.83 -4.12
N HIS A 91 8.27 -24.71 -4.76
CA HIS A 91 6.92 -24.41 -5.24
C HIS A 91 6.91 -23.99 -6.72
N PRO A 92 7.33 -24.89 -7.64
CA PRO A 92 7.43 -24.58 -9.06
C PRO A 92 6.06 -24.19 -9.62
N GLY A 93 6.03 -23.11 -10.42
CA GLY A 93 4.81 -22.58 -11.04
C GLY A 93 3.84 -21.88 -10.08
N ARG A 94 4.17 -21.76 -8.80
CA ARG A 94 3.35 -21.05 -7.79
C ARG A 94 4.01 -19.81 -7.21
N LEU A 95 5.33 -19.70 -7.25
CA LEU A 95 6.04 -18.46 -6.96
C LEU A 95 6.59 -17.87 -8.26
N HIS A 96 6.10 -16.68 -8.62
CA HIS A 96 6.57 -15.88 -9.74
C HIS A 96 7.33 -14.68 -9.16
N LEU A 97 8.64 -14.63 -9.33
CA LEU A 97 9.50 -13.62 -8.72
C LEU A 97 10.21 -12.80 -9.79
N ILE A 98 10.01 -11.49 -9.76
CA ILE A 98 10.80 -10.53 -10.52
C ILE A 98 11.76 -9.77 -9.59
N GLU A 99 12.94 -9.45 -10.11
CA GLU A 99 13.96 -8.68 -9.38
C GLU A 99 13.95 -7.24 -9.90
N GLU A 100 13.07 -6.41 -9.35
CA GLU A 100 12.76 -5.08 -9.89
C GLU A 100 12.36 -4.09 -8.80
N ASP A 101 12.23 -2.81 -9.16
CA ASP A 101 11.66 -1.78 -8.29
C ASP A 101 10.13 -1.88 -8.22
N ALA A 102 9.58 -2.06 -7.02
CA ALA A 102 8.15 -2.20 -6.83
C ALA A 102 7.33 -0.94 -7.18
N VAL A 103 7.89 0.27 -7.19
CA VAL A 103 7.17 1.46 -7.64
C VAL A 103 6.98 1.44 -9.16
N ALA A 104 7.97 0.92 -9.90
CA ALA A 104 7.87 0.71 -11.34
C ALA A 104 6.99 -0.51 -11.69
N HIS A 105 7.04 -1.55 -10.86
CA HIS A 105 6.29 -2.80 -11.04
C HIS A 105 5.34 -3.05 -9.85
N PRO A 106 4.29 -2.22 -9.66
CA PRO A 106 3.47 -2.18 -8.44
C PRO A 106 2.65 -3.43 -8.16
N ILE A 107 2.45 -4.26 -9.19
CA ILE A 107 1.73 -5.53 -9.12
C ILE A 107 2.62 -6.73 -9.53
N ALA A 108 3.94 -6.58 -9.47
CA ALA A 108 4.91 -7.64 -9.81
C ALA A 108 4.68 -8.26 -11.20
N ASP A 109 4.42 -7.42 -12.21
CA ASP A 109 4.14 -7.81 -13.60
C ASP A 109 3.05 -8.87 -13.76
N LEU A 110 2.05 -8.83 -12.87
CA LEU A 110 0.91 -9.72 -12.94
C LEU A 110 0.25 -9.67 -14.34
N PRO A 111 0.11 -10.81 -15.04
CA PRO A 111 -0.46 -10.87 -16.37
C PRO A 111 -1.91 -10.37 -16.39
N ALA A 112 -2.29 -9.71 -17.49
CA ALA A 112 -3.60 -9.06 -17.64
C ALA A 112 -4.77 -10.01 -17.32
N GLU A 113 -4.69 -11.27 -17.74
CA GLU A 113 -5.70 -12.31 -17.50
C GLU A 113 -5.88 -12.66 -16.02
N ARG A 114 -4.90 -12.35 -15.15
CA ARG A 114 -4.97 -12.54 -13.70
C ARG A 114 -5.37 -11.27 -12.93
N THR A 115 -5.32 -10.10 -13.57
CA THR A 115 -5.64 -8.82 -12.92
C THR A 115 -7.12 -8.64 -12.58
N ALA A 116 -8.01 -9.50 -13.11
CA ALA A 116 -9.44 -9.46 -12.81
C ALA A 116 -9.75 -9.76 -11.33
N ALA A 117 -8.97 -10.65 -10.70
CA ALA A 117 -9.16 -11.09 -9.31
C ALA A 117 -7.82 -11.43 -8.66
N PHE A 118 -7.23 -10.45 -7.98
CA PHE A 118 -6.02 -10.61 -7.19
C PHE A 118 -6.09 -9.82 -5.89
N LYS A 119 -5.21 -10.18 -4.95
CA LYS A 119 -5.04 -9.53 -3.65
C LYS A 119 -3.59 -9.09 -3.49
N ILE A 120 -3.33 -8.13 -2.61
CA ILE A 120 -1.95 -7.76 -2.22
C ILE A 120 -1.78 -8.06 -0.73
N VAL A 121 -0.75 -8.81 -0.36
CA VAL A 121 -0.39 -9.06 1.04
C VAL A 121 1.11 -8.84 1.16
N ALA A 122 1.53 -7.79 1.87
CA ALA A 122 2.93 -7.37 1.85
C ALA A 122 3.42 -6.80 3.19
N ASN A 123 4.68 -7.09 3.51
CA ASN A 123 5.44 -6.34 4.50
C ASN A 123 6.15 -5.16 3.82
N LEU A 124 5.41 -4.09 3.56
CA LEU A 124 5.84 -3.07 2.60
C LEU A 124 7.01 -2.22 3.13
N PRO A 125 8.09 -2.02 2.34
CA PRO A 125 9.15 -1.11 2.75
C PRO A 125 8.63 0.32 2.92
N TYR A 126 8.87 0.93 4.08
CA TYR A 126 8.19 2.15 4.47
C TYR A 126 8.45 3.34 3.54
N ALA A 127 9.70 3.45 3.07
CA ALA A 127 10.16 4.54 2.20
C ALA A 127 9.38 4.63 0.89
N ILE A 128 8.84 3.50 0.39
CA ILE A 128 8.12 3.46 -0.88
C ILE A 128 6.60 3.44 -0.70
N SER A 129 6.08 3.39 0.52
CA SER A 129 4.65 3.16 0.78
C SER A 129 3.72 4.07 -0.03
N THR A 130 3.92 5.38 0.07
CA THR A 130 3.11 6.38 -0.65
C THR A 130 3.28 6.32 -2.17
N PRO A 131 4.50 6.40 -2.75
CA PRO A 131 4.65 6.32 -4.21
C PRO A 131 4.21 4.97 -4.79
N TRP A 132 4.39 3.87 -4.07
CA TRP A 132 3.88 2.55 -4.47
C TRP A 132 2.35 2.53 -4.49
N MET A 133 1.68 3.01 -3.44
CA MET A 133 0.22 3.09 -3.40
C MET A 133 -0.33 3.97 -4.54
N ASP A 134 0.35 5.08 -4.84
CA ASP A 134 -0.01 5.94 -5.98
C ASP A 134 0.08 5.21 -7.33
N ALA A 135 1.10 4.36 -7.51
CA ALA A 135 1.27 3.51 -8.69
C ALA A 135 0.18 2.43 -8.79
N VAL A 136 -0.16 1.76 -7.67
CA VAL A 136 -1.27 0.80 -7.60
C VAL A 136 -2.60 1.46 -8.00
N LEU A 137 -2.86 2.67 -7.48
CA LEU A 137 -4.06 3.46 -7.81
C LEU A 137 -4.07 3.99 -9.26
N GLY A 138 -3.03 3.73 -10.06
CA GLY A 138 -2.94 4.05 -11.48
C GLY A 138 -3.21 2.86 -12.40
N GLY A 139 -3.31 1.64 -11.86
CA GLY A 139 -3.48 0.40 -12.62
C GLY A 139 -4.70 -0.42 -12.20
N PRO A 140 -4.74 -1.71 -12.57
CA PRO A 140 -5.77 -2.64 -12.11
C PRO A 140 -5.80 -2.71 -10.57
N LEU A 141 -6.97 -2.50 -9.99
CA LEU A 141 -7.11 -2.43 -8.53
C LEU A 141 -7.27 -3.84 -7.92
N PRO A 142 -6.49 -4.19 -6.88
CA PRO A 142 -6.70 -5.45 -6.16
C PRO A 142 -8.06 -5.49 -5.45
N GLN A 143 -8.61 -6.68 -5.23
CA GLN A 143 -9.84 -6.85 -4.46
C GLN A 143 -9.65 -6.53 -2.97
N ARG A 144 -8.46 -6.83 -2.45
CA ARG A 144 -8.08 -6.60 -1.06
C ARG A 144 -6.58 -6.35 -0.96
N MET A 145 -6.18 -5.49 -0.02
CA MET A 145 -4.80 -5.29 0.38
C MET A 145 -4.64 -5.46 1.88
N VAL A 146 -3.64 -6.23 2.30
CA VAL A 146 -3.16 -6.27 3.68
C VAL A 146 -1.71 -5.85 3.72
N LEU A 147 -1.48 -4.66 4.27
CA LEU A 147 -0.20 -3.98 4.19
C LEU A 147 0.35 -3.80 5.60
N MET A 148 1.53 -4.36 5.88
CA MET A 148 2.33 -3.91 7.01
C MET A 148 2.92 -2.55 6.67
N LEU A 149 2.62 -1.54 7.48
CA LEU A 149 3.07 -0.17 7.31
C LEU A 149 3.48 0.41 8.66
N GLN A 150 4.26 1.48 8.64
CA GLN A 150 4.35 2.36 9.81
C GLN A 150 2.97 2.87 10.18
N GLN A 151 2.72 3.01 11.47
CA GLN A 151 1.43 3.45 11.97
C GLN A 151 1.00 4.80 11.39
N GLU A 152 1.93 5.77 11.25
CA GLU A 152 1.63 7.08 10.68
C GLU A 152 1.22 6.99 9.19
N ALA A 153 1.90 6.15 8.41
CA ALA A 153 1.58 5.97 7.00
C ALA A 153 0.19 5.33 6.82
N ALA A 154 -0.14 4.31 7.62
CA ALA A 154 -1.46 3.72 7.62
C ALA A 154 -2.55 4.73 8.05
N GLN A 155 -2.30 5.49 9.11
CA GLN A 155 -3.20 6.55 9.58
C GLN A 155 -3.44 7.60 8.49
N ARG A 156 -2.42 7.95 7.70
CA ARG A 156 -2.56 8.89 6.59
C ARG A 156 -3.52 8.37 5.52
N TYR A 157 -3.50 7.09 5.18
CA TYR A 157 -4.41 6.53 4.17
C TYR A 157 -5.86 6.60 4.60
N VAL A 158 -6.13 6.36 5.88
CA VAL A 158 -7.50 6.29 6.44
C VAL A 158 -7.89 7.51 7.25
N ALA A 159 -7.12 8.60 7.16
CA ALA A 159 -7.37 9.82 7.90
C ALA A 159 -8.74 10.41 7.53
N GLU A 160 -9.43 10.98 8.50
CA GLU A 160 -10.72 11.64 8.29
C GLU A 160 -10.51 13.10 7.85
N PRO A 161 -11.42 13.67 7.03
CA PRO A 161 -11.43 15.10 6.73
C PRO A 161 -11.37 15.96 8.00
N GLY A 162 -10.68 17.10 7.92
CA GLY A 162 -10.44 18.02 9.03
C GLY A 162 -9.25 17.64 9.92
N THR A 163 -8.66 16.45 9.76
CA THR A 163 -7.50 16.02 10.54
C THR A 163 -6.17 16.47 9.94
N LYS A 164 -5.13 16.57 10.77
CA LYS A 164 -3.77 16.92 10.34
C LYS A 164 -3.19 15.91 9.33
N GLN A 165 -3.54 14.64 9.49
CA GLN A 165 -3.05 13.54 8.65
C GLN A 165 -3.78 13.44 7.31
N PHE A 166 -4.99 14.00 7.19
CA PHE A 166 -5.76 13.95 5.94
C PHE A 166 -5.02 14.66 4.81
N GLY A 167 -4.98 14.05 3.63
CA GLY A 167 -4.24 14.57 2.49
C GLY A 167 -4.69 13.97 1.17
N ALA A 168 -3.99 14.34 0.09
CA ALA A 168 -4.26 13.83 -1.25
C ALA A 168 -4.31 12.29 -1.32
N ILE A 169 -3.36 11.60 -0.66
CA ILE A 169 -3.36 10.14 -0.65
C ILE A 169 -4.54 9.54 0.12
N SER A 170 -5.04 10.22 1.15
CA SER A 170 -6.25 9.81 1.88
C SER A 170 -7.46 9.79 0.94
N ILE A 171 -7.63 10.86 0.16
CA ILE A 171 -8.66 10.97 -0.89
C ILE A 171 -8.48 9.88 -1.96
N PHE A 172 -7.23 9.68 -2.36
CA PHE A 172 -6.66 8.56 -3.14
C PHE A 172 -7.30 7.22 -2.81
N VAL A 173 -6.88 6.73 -1.65
CA VAL A 173 -7.16 5.40 -1.15
C VAL A 173 -8.63 5.26 -0.79
N GLN A 174 -9.21 6.21 -0.07
CA GLN A 174 -10.59 6.11 0.41
C GLN A 174 -11.63 6.18 -0.71
N SER A 175 -11.27 6.71 -1.89
CA SER A 175 -12.12 6.68 -3.08
C SER A 175 -12.20 5.31 -3.74
N ALA A 176 -11.15 4.51 -3.64
CA ALA A 176 -11.09 3.18 -4.24
C ALA A 176 -11.34 2.03 -3.23
N PHE A 177 -11.06 2.27 -1.95
CA PHE A 177 -11.05 1.25 -0.90
C PHE A 177 -11.81 1.68 0.36
N LEU A 178 -12.32 0.68 1.06
CA LEU A 178 -12.81 0.74 2.44
C LEU A 178 -11.73 0.21 3.37
N ALA A 179 -11.51 0.90 4.49
CA ALA A 179 -10.66 0.39 5.55
C ALA A 179 -11.48 -0.54 6.46
N GLU A 180 -11.01 -1.77 6.62
CA GLU A 180 -11.56 -2.72 7.59
C GLU A 180 -10.67 -2.80 8.84
N ARG A 181 -11.08 -3.61 9.82
CA ARG A 181 -10.34 -3.82 11.05
C ARG A 181 -8.91 -4.29 10.76
N GLY A 182 -7.94 -3.44 11.11
CA GLY A 182 -6.52 -3.74 11.07
C GLY A 182 -5.98 -4.37 12.35
N HIS A 183 -4.66 -4.37 12.49
CA HIS A 183 -3.97 -4.90 13.68
C HIS A 183 -2.73 -4.08 14.00
N LYS A 184 -2.51 -3.67 15.25
CA LYS A 184 -1.26 -3.03 15.68
C LYS A 184 -0.16 -4.07 15.78
N VAL A 185 1.07 -3.71 15.41
CA VAL A 185 2.21 -4.63 15.38
C VAL A 185 3.41 -3.96 16.06
N PRO A 186 3.85 -4.49 17.22
CA PRO A 186 5.02 -3.99 17.93
C PRO A 186 6.31 -4.09 17.11
N ALA A 187 7.23 -3.16 17.33
CA ALA A 187 8.55 -3.18 16.68
C ALA A 187 9.35 -4.47 16.98
N SER A 188 9.12 -5.12 18.13
CA SER A 188 9.77 -6.38 18.52
C SER A 188 9.42 -7.57 17.62
N CYS A 189 8.39 -7.45 16.77
CA CYS A 189 8.03 -8.48 15.79
C CYS A 189 8.95 -8.48 14.55
N PHE A 190 9.95 -7.59 14.49
CA PHE A 190 10.84 -7.45 13.35
C PHE A 190 12.33 -7.58 13.71
N TYR A 191 13.14 -7.92 12.72
CA TYR A 191 14.59 -7.87 12.79
C TYR A 191 15.20 -7.20 11.54
N PRO A 192 16.03 -6.16 11.69
CA PRO A 192 16.17 -5.34 12.90
C PRO A 192 14.81 -4.75 13.31
N ALA A 193 14.65 -4.39 14.59
CA ALA A 193 13.45 -3.69 15.02
C ALA A 193 13.43 -2.29 14.38
N PRO A 194 12.29 -1.84 13.81
CA PRO A 194 12.14 -0.46 13.36
C PRO A 194 12.07 0.51 14.55
N ASP A 195 12.38 1.77 14.31
CA ASP A 195 12.34 2.83 15.34
C ASP A 195 10.91 3.30 15.69
N VAL A 196 9.90 2.80 14.97
CA VAL A 196 8.51 3.22 15.08
C VAL A 196 7.55 2.04 15.06
N GLU A 197 6.37 2.27 15.63
CA GLU A 197 5.29 1.28 15.64
C GLU A 197 4.73 1.01 14.24
N SER A 198 4.30 -0.24 14.04
CA SER A 198 3.71 -0.71 12.78
C SER A 198 2.26 -1.12 12.96
N CYS A 199 1.56 -1.30 11.84
CA CYS A 199 0.26 -1.96 11.82
C CYS A 199 0.01 -2.67 10.49
N LEU A 200 -0.81 -3.71 10.56
CA LEU A 200 -1.50 -4.29 9.41
C LEU A 200 -2.72 -3.42 9.09
N LEU A 201 -2.66 -2.75 7.95
CA LEU A 201 -3.80 -2.05 7.35
C LEU A 201 -4.53 -3.02 6.41
N ASN A 202 -5.84 -3.21 6.61
CA ASN A 202 -6.70 -4.01 5.76
C ASN A 202 -7.60 -3.09 4.91
N LEU A 203 -7.42 -3.12 3.59
CA LEU A 203 -8.17 -2.34 2.63
C LEU A 203 -8.95 -3.26 1.70
N VAL A 204 -10.25 -3.05 1.57
CA VAL A 204 -11.14 -3.82 0.68
C VAL A 204 -11.64 -2.92 -0.44
N ARG A 205 -11.54 -3.37 -1.69
CA ARG A 205 -11.98 -2.59 -2.84
C ARG A 205 -13.47 -2.30 -2.71
N ARG A 206 -13.85 -1.04 -2.95
CA ARG A 206 -15.27 -0.66 -3.00
C ARG A 206 -15.98 -1.40 -4.15
N PRO A 207 -17.29 -1.63 -4.06
CA PRO A 207 -18.08 -2.13 -5.19
C PRO A 207 -17.94 -1.24 -6.43
N GLU A 208 -17.97 0.07 -6.22
CA GLU A 208 -17.75 1.10 -7.24
C GLU A 208 -16.51 1.92 -6.85
N PRO A 209 -15.29 1.44 -7.15
CA PRO A 209 -14.09 2.16 -6.81
C PRO A 209 -13.92 3.38 -7.73
N PHE A 210 -13.64 4.54 -7.15
CA PHE A 210 -13.38 5.75 -7.91
C PHE A 210 -11.88 5.96 -8.11
N VAL A 211 -11.44 6.06 -9.36
CA VAL A 211 -10.04 6.34 -9.73
C VAL A 211 -9.97 7.70 -10.41
N PHE A 212 -9.24 8.62 -9.79
CA PHE A 212 -9.02 9.96 -10.33
C PHE A 212 -8.16 9.94 -11.59
N ALA A 213 -8.56 10.73 -12.58
CA ALA A 213 -7.72 11.01 -13.74
C ALA A 213 -6.37 11.66 -13.31
N PRO A 214 -5.27 11.42 -14.05
CA PRO A 214 -3.95 11.96 -13.69
C PRO A 214 -3.92 13.48 -13.49
N ALA A 215 -4.66 14.25 -14.31
CA ALA A 215 -4.76 15.70 -14.18
C ALA A 215 -5.40 16.13 -12.86
N VAL A 216 -6.51 15.48 -12.47
CA VAL A 216 -7.21 15.73 -11.21
C VAL A 216 -6.33 15.34 -10.01
N LYS A 217 -5.62 14.20 -10.06
CA LYS A 217 -4.65 13.81 -9.01
C LYS A 217 -3.58 14.89 -8.82
N ARG A 218 -3.02 15.45 -9.90
CA ARG A 218 -2.03 16.55 -9.81
C ARG A 218 -2.64 17.78 -9.17
N LEU A 219 -3.83 18.21 -9.62
CA LEU A 219 -4.51 19.37 -9.05
C LEU A 219 -4.77 19.23 -7.54
N ILE A 220 -5.27 18.06 -7.10
CA ILE A 220 -5.51 17.79 -5.68
C ILE A 220 -4.19 17.87 -4.90
N ARG A 221 -3.10 17.26 -5.39
CA ARG A 221 -1.78 17.37 -4.74
C ARG A 221 -1.30 18.82 -4.62
N GLU A 222 -1.47 19.62 -5.66
CA GLU A 222 -1.12 21.05 -5.65
C GLU A 222 -1.91 21.83 -4.60
N CYS A 223 -3.21 21.52 -4.42
CA CYS A 223 -4.01 22.12 -3.35
C CYS A 223 -3.43 21.81 -1.96
N PHE A 224 -3.03 20.55 -1.74
CA PHE A 224 -2.42 20.11 -0.48
C PHE A 224 -0.97 20.57 -0.27
N GLN A 225 -0.31 21.20 -1.24
CA GLN A 225 0.96 21.90 -0.99
C GLN A 225 0.75 23.22 -0.24
N GLN A 226 -0.46 23.81 -0.34
CA GLN A 226 -0.81 25.09 0.26
C GLN A 226 -2.02 24.93 1.20
N ARG A 227 -2.00 23.90 2.06
CA ARG A 227 -3.10 23.47 2.96
C ARG A 227 -3.81 24.59 3.72
N ARG A 228 -3.06 25.61 4.16
CA ARG A 228 -3.63 26.72 4.95
C ARG A 228 -4.43 27.72 4.11
N LYS A 229 -4.32 27.68 2.78
CA LYS A 229 -5.06 28.56 1.86
C LYS A 229 -6.45 28.00 1.61
N GLN A 230 -7.38 28.92 1.37
CA GLN A 230 -8.77 28.64 1.03
C GLN A 230 -8.89 28.04 -0.38
N ILE A 231 -9.80 27.10 -0.58
CA ILE A 231 -9.93 26.34 -1.82
C ILE A 231 -10.28 27.22 -3.02
N GLY A 232 -11.10 28.25 -2.82
CA GLY A 232 -11.42 29.21 -3.89
C GLY A 232 -10.20 29.99 -4.38
N ALA A 233 -9.24 30.30 -3.50
CA ALA A 233 -7.99 30.92 -3.89
C ALA A 233 -7.05 29.95 -4.62
N LEU A 234 -7.07 28.67 -4.25
CA LEU A 234 -6.25 27.63 -4.86
C LEU A 234 -6.71 27.29 -6.29
N LEU A 235 -8.03 27.26 -6.52
CA LEU A 235 -8.62 26.84 -7.79
C LEU A 235 -8.79 27.98 -8.82
N ARG A 236 -8.79 29.25 -8.38
CA ARG A 236 -9.07 30.44 -9.21
C ARG A 236 -8.37 30.47 -10.57
N HIS A 237 -7.12 30.03 -10.62
CA HIS A 237 -6.29 30.04 -11.84
C HIS A 237 -5.94 28.64 -12.34
N LYS A 238 -6.58 27.60 -11.78
CA LYS A 238 -6.31 26.19 -12.11
C LYS A 238 -7.46 25.51 -12.82
N LEU A 239 -8.67 26.08 -12.77
CA LEU A 239 -9.87 25.54 -13.36
C LEU A 239 -10.63 26.61 -14.16
N PRO A 240 -11.43 26.21 -15.17
CA PRO A 240 -12.41 27.10 -15.81
C PRO A 240 -13.31 27.78 -14.78
N ASP A 241 -13.64 29.05 -15.02
CA ASP A 241 -14.44 29.92 -14.12
C ASP A 241 -13.96 29.92 -12.65
N GLY A 242 -12.66 29.63 -12.44
CA GLY A 242 -12.07 29.49 -11.11
C GLY A 242 -12.62 28.34 -10.28
N GLY A 243 -13.27 27.36 -10.91
CA GLY A 243 -13.91 26.22 -10.23
C GLY A 243 -15.25 26.55 -9.57
N ALA A 244 -15.90 27.67 -9.94
CA ALA A 244 -17.12 28.16 -9.30
C ALA A 244 -18.24 27.10 -9.19
N GLY A 245 -18.45 26.31 -10.25
CA GLY A 245 -19.47 25.25 -10.26
C GLY A 245 -19.20 24.15 -9.22
N TRP A 246 -17.95 23.67 -9.13
CA TRP A 246 -17.57 22.67 -8.13
C TRP A 246 -17.64 23.24 -6.71
N ILE A 247 -17.17 24.48 -6.52
CA ILE A 247 -17.22 25.18 -5.23
C ILE A 247 -18.67 25.36 -4.75
N ALA A 248 -19.61 25.66 -5.64
CA ALA A 248 -21.03 25.77 -5.28
C ALA A 248 -21.59 24.44 -4.73
N GLY A 249 -21.11 23.30 -5.24
CA GLY A 249 -21.47 21.97 -4.74
C GLY A 249 -21.09 21.72 -3.28
N LEU A 250 -20.06 22.41 -2.76
CA LEU A 250 -19.62 22.28 -1.37
C LEU A 250 -20.69 22.72 -0.36
N ALA A 251 -21.65 23.56 -0.76
CA ALA A 251 -22.74 24.00 0.10
C ALA A 251 -23.58 22.83 0.63
N ALA A 252 -23.68 21.72 -0.13
CA ALA A 252 -24.39 20.51 0.29
C ALA A 252 -23.79 19.84 1.54
N VAL A 253 -22.54 20.15 1.87
CA VAL A 253 -21.85 19.67 3.09
C VAL A 253 -21.49 20.82 4.04
N GLY A 254 -22.12 21.98 3.88
CA GLY A 254 -21.91 23.15 4.75
C GLY A 254 -20.55 23.85 4.56
N LEU A 255 -19.90 23.66 3.42
CA LEU A 255 -18.61 24.27 3.08
C LEU A 255 -18.77 25.27 1.93
N ASP A 256 -17.79 26.18 1.79
CA ASP A 256 -17.76 27.17 0.71
C ASP A 256 -16.32 27.43 0.23
N ALA A 257 -16.12 28.46 -0.60
CA ALA A 257 -14.83 28.85 -1.14
C ALA A 257 -13.73 29.11 -0.08
N ARG A 258 -14.11 29.37 1.18
CA ARG A 258 -13.23 29.63 2.33
C ARG A 258 -12.73 28.36 3.00
N ALA A 259 -13.33 27.20 2.72
CA ALA A 259 -12.86 25.91 3.22
C ALA A 259 -11.42 25.65 2.78
N ARG A 260 -10.65 24.99 3.63
CA ARG A 260 -9.30 24.49 3.32
C ARG A 260 -9.39 23.10 2.70
N PRO A 261 -8.40 22.69 1.88
CA PRO A 261 -8.39 21.38 1.25
C PRO A 261 -8.64 20.23 2.22
N GLU A 262 -8.07 20.28 3.43
CA GLU A 262 -8.23 19.21 4.41
C GLU A 262 -9.65 19.07 4.97
N GLU A 263 -10.47 20.12 4.91
CA GLU A 263 -11.84 20.10 5.46
C GLU A 263 -12.84 19.42 4.51
N ILE A 264 -12.47 19.29 3.23
CA ILE A 264 -13.38 18.86 2.17
C ILE A 264 -13.50 17.32 2.16
N PRO A 265 -14.71 16.76 2.31
CA PRO A 265 -14.92 15.31 2.32
C PRO A 265 -14.51 14.63 1.01
N VAL A 266 -14.09 13.36 1.09
CA VAL A 266 -13.65 12.56 -0.07
C VAL A 266 -14.68 12.57 -1.21
N ALA A 267 -15.97 12.45 -0.91
CA ALA A 267 -17.03 12.45 -1.92
C ALA A 267 -17.09 13.75 -2.74
N GLN A 268 -16.77 14.89 -2.14
CA GLN A 268 -16.74 16.17 -2.87
C GLN A 268 -15.54 16.25 -3.80
N TRP A 269 -14.40 15.64 -3.44
CA TRP A 269 -13.27 15.53 -4.36
C TRP A 269 -13.58 14.64 -5.56
N GLN A 270 -14.37 13.56 -5.40
CA GLN A 270 -14.70 12.63 -6.49
C GLN A 270 -15.46 13.30 -7.66
N VAL A 271 -16.21 14.37 -7.38
CA VAL A 271 -16.92 15.13 -8.43
C VAL A 271 -16.08 16.26 -9.04
N LEU A 272 -14.83 16.43 -8.61
CA LEU A 272 -13.92 17.43 -9.17
C LEU A 272 -13.48 17.01 -10.58
N GLN A 273 -13.71 17.91 -11.54
CA GLN A 273 -13.28 17.77 -12.93
C GLN A 273 -12.34 18.93 -13.28
N THR A 274 -11.34 18.65 -14.13
CA THR A 274 -10.37 19.64 -14.65
C THR A 274 -10.73 20.06 -16.05
#